data_AF-A0A7S2GHU7-F1
#
_entry.id   AF-A0A7S2GHU7-F1
#
_cell.length_a   1.000
_cell.length_b   1.000
_cell.length_c   1.000
_cell.angle_alpha   90.00
_cell.angle_beta   90.00
_cell.angle_gamma   90.00
#
_symmetry.space_group_name_H-M   'P 1'
#
loop_
_entity.id
_entity.type
_entity.pdbx_description
1 polymer ?
#
loop_
_entity_poly.entity_id
_entity_poly.type
_entity_poly.pdbx_seq_one_letter_code
_entity_poly.pdbx_strand_id
1 'polypeptide(L)'
;APRASASPGAEELPVEAKGLSWPQKFLENPKGDRLELSEEGSLATRTSGVGYGAAFIGPLSLERSGTAYFEVEVAELEPSRSQTMAIGIVTALPCAKSARVERARDLGEGTYIIGYDLPKVFANGKEAAKISTKEWRPLKELRAGDRVGLLVQRRSMELSVFVNGVKK
;
A
#
# COMPACT_ATOMS: atom_id res chain seq x y z
N ALA A 1 -32.35 3.80 -25.69
CA ALA A 1 -31.72 4.73 -24.73
C ALA A 1 -30.77 3.93 -23.85
N PRO A 2 -29.45 4.16 -23.89
CA PRO A 2 -28.54 3.45 -23.01
C PRO A 2 -28.72 3.97 -21.58
N ARG A 3 -28.85 3.02 -20.65
CA ARG A 3 -28.99 3.24 -19.21
C ARG A 3 -27.78 4.04 -18.71
N ALA A 4 -28.07 5.11 -17.96
CA ALA A 4 -27.08 5.76 -17.13
C ALA A 4 -26.43 4.70 -16.21
N SER A 5 -25.15 4.44 -16.44
CA SER A 5 -24.30 3.75 -15.49
C SER A 5 -24.20 4.64 -14.26
N ALA A 6 -24.78 4.19 -13.15
CA ALA A 6 -24.55 4.80 -11.86
C ALA A 6 -23.04 4.82 -11.59
N SER A 7 -22.47 6.01 -11.37
CA SER A 7 -21.10 6.15 -10.88
C SER A 7 -20.99 5.41 -9.55
N PRO A 8 -20.01 4.50 -9.35
CA PRO A 8 -19.74 3.98 -8.02
C PRO A 8 -19.33 5.16 -7.15
N GLY A 9 -19.85 5.18 -5.92
CA GLY A 9 -19.81 6.34 -5.02
C GLY A 9 -18.44 7.01 -4.93
N ALA A 10 -18.45 8.34 -4.85
CA ALA A 10 -17.27 9.07 -4.40
C ALA A 10 -16.97 8.65 -2.96
N GLU A 11 -16.14 7.62 -2.80
CA GLU A 11 -15.65 7.18 -1.50
C GLU A 11 -14.82 8.32 -0.91
N GLU A 12 -15.32 8.92 0.16
CA GLU A 12 -14.68 10.06 0.79
C GLU A 12 -13.36 9.63 1.45
N LEU A 13 -12.32 10.44 1.24
CA LEU A 13 -11.08 10.34 2.00
C LEU A 13 -11.38 10.41 3.51
N PRO A 14 -10.64 9.66 4.34
CA PRO A 14 -10.70 9.82 5.80
C PRO A 14 -10.57 11.28 6.18
N VAL A 15 -11.25 11.70 7.26
CA VAL A 15 -11.23 13.10 7.71
C VAL A 15 -9.79 13.55 7.99
N GLU A 16 -8.96 12.66 8.51
CA GLU A 16 -7.54 12.85 8.79
C GLU A 16 -6.69 13.04 7.54
N ALA A 17 -7.16 12.58 6.38
CA ALA A 17 -6.50 12.72 5.10
C ALA A 17 -6.95 13.97 4.31
N LYS A 18 -8.00 14.67 4.76
CA LYS A 18 -8.53 15.85 4.06
C LYS A 18 -7.47 16.95 4.01
N GLY A 19 -7.17 17.40 2.78
CA GLY A 19 -6.17 18.44 2.52
C GLY A 19 -4.73 17.95 2.43
N LEU A 20 -4.47 16.65 2.66
CA LEU A 20 -3.16 16.06 2.39
C LEU A 20 -2.98 15.79 0.89
N SER A 21 -1.73 15.80 0.44
CA SER A 21 -1.36 15.44 -0.92
C SER A 21 -0.26 14.38 -0.91
N TRP A 22 -0.25 13.54 -1.96
CA TRP A 22 0.74 12.49 -2.11
C TRP A 22 1.08 12.23 -3.57
N PRO A 23 2.26 11.64 -3.85
CA PRO A 23 2.65 11.25 -5.20
C PRO A 23 1.63 10.28 -5.81
N GLN A 24 1.28 10.52 -7.08
CA GLN A 24 0.31 9.71 -7.83
C GLN A 24 0.98 8.67 -8.74
N LYS A 25 2.32 8.64 -8.77
CA LYS A 25 3.10 7.76 -9.64
C LYS A 25 4.07 6.93 -8.81
N PHE A 26 4.19 5.66 -9.16
CA PHE A 26 5.24 4.78 -8.67
C PHE A 26 6.60 5.21 -9.19
N LEU A 27 7.63 5.00 -8.39
CA LEU A 27 9.01 5.24 -8.78
C LEU A 27 9.45 4.17 -9.79
N GLU A 28 10.04 4.61 -10.90
CA GLU A 28 10.65 3.69 -11.88
C GLU A 28 11.83 2.92 -11.27
N ASN A 29 12.57 3.57 -10.35
CA ASN A 29 13.63 2.95 -9.57
C ASN A 29 13.65 3.53 -8.14
N PRO A 30 13.82 2.68 -7.10
CA PRO A 30 13.86 1.22 -7.18
C PRO A 30 12.47 0.61 -7.37
N LYS A 31 12.38 -0.54 -8.04
CA LYS A 31 11.16 -1.38 -8.06
C LYS A 31 11.52 -2.86 -8.03
N GLY A 32 10.57 -3.70 -7.67
CA GLY A 32 10.73 -5.16 -7.70
C GLY A 32 10.99 -5.70 -9.10
N ASP A 33 11.81 -6.75 -9.21
CA ASP A 33 12.19 -7.37 -10.49
C ASP A 33 10.99 -7.90 -11.31
N ARG A 34 9.85 -8.16 -10.66
CA ARG A 34 8.65 -8.69 -11.30
C ARG A 34 7.54 -7.67 -11.44
N LEU A 35 7.85 -6.38 -11.29
CA LEU A 35 6.91 -5.30 -11.55
C LEU A 35 7.14 -4.68 -12.92
N GLU A 36 6.05 -4.50 -13.65
CA GLU A 36 5.97 -3.60 -14.78
C GLU A 36 5.14 -2.39 -14.41
N LEU A 37 5.61 -1.21 -14.81
CA LEU A 37 4.86 0.03 -14.65
C LEU A 37 4.24 0.40 -15.99
N SER A 38 2.97 0.78 -15.95
CA SER A 38 2.20 1.26 -17.10
C SER A 38 1.42 2.52 -16.71
N GLU A 39 0.63 3.06 -17.63
CA GLU A 39 -0.15 4.30 -17.42
C GLU A 39 0.72 5.46 -16.90
N GLU A 40 1.88 5.67 -17.54
CA GLU A 40 2.87 6.67 -17.12
C GLU A 40 3.33 6.55 -15.65
N GLY A 41 3.31 5.32 -15.11
CA GLY A 41 3.73 5.01 -13.75
C GLY A 41 2.61 5.05 -12.71
N SER A 42 1.33 5.23 -13.08
CA SER A 42 0.22 5.13 -12.12
C SER A 42 -0.24 3.70 -11.86
N LEU A 43 0.11 2.75 -12.73
CA LEU A 43 -0.25 1.34 -12.57
C LEU A 43 1.01 0.47 -12.41
N ALA A 44 1.05 -0.34 -11.34
CA ALA A 44 2.11 -1.30 -11.08
C ALA A 44 1.54 -2.73 -11.11
N THR A 45 1.96 -3.52 -12.09
CA THR A 45 1.48 -4.89 -12.29
C THR A 45 2.59 -5.89 -12.00
N ARG A 46 2.32 -6.88 -11.13
CA ARG A 46 3.24 -8.01 -10.93
C ARG A 46 3.04 -9.05 -12.03
N THR A 47 4.08 -9.29 -12.81
CA THR A 47 4.01 -10.15 -14.00
C THR A 47 4.03 -11.64 -13.69
N SER A 48 4.61 -12.05 -12.55
CA SER A 48 4.66 -13.46 -12.16
C SER A 48 4.91 -13.71 -10.66
N GLY A 49 4.42 -14.85 -10.18
CA GLY A 49 4.63 -15.34 -8.82
C GLY A 49 4.04 -14.45 -7.71
N VAL A 50 4.51 -14.66 -6.48
CA VAL A 50 3.96 -14.01 -5.27
C VAL A 50 4.95 -13.08 -4.55
N GLY A 51 6.22 -13.08 -4.96
CA GLY A 51 7.29 -12.25 -4.40
C GLY A 51 7.91 -11.30 -5.43
N TYR A 52 8.91 -10.53 -5.02
CA TYR A 52 9.64 -9.59 -5.89
C TYR A 52 8.75 -8.51 -6.54
N GLY A 53 7.65 -8.17 -5.85
CA GLY A 53 6.62 -7.24 -6.31
C GLY A 53 6.55 -5.93 -5.52
N ALA A 54 7.66 -5.44 -4.96
CA ALA A 54 7.67 -4.22 -4.16
C ALA A 54 7.68 -2.96 -5.04
N ALA A 55 6.65 -2.13 -4.91
CA ALA A 55 6.54 -0.83 -5.56
C ALA A 55 6.72 0.29 -4.52
N PHE A 56 7.22 1.45 -4.96
CA PHE A 56 7.47 2.59 -4.08
C PHE A 56 6.80 3.84 -4.66
N ILE A 57 6.26 4.68 -3.80
CA ILE A 57 5.86 6.05 -4.12
C ILE A 57 6.64 6.98 -3.19
N GLY A 58 6.94 8.20 -3.65
CA GLY A 58 7.63 9.16 -2.80
C GLY A 58 8.30 10.29 -3.57
N PRO A 59 8.87 11.26 -2.84
CA PRO A 59 8.83 11.37 -1.37
C PRO A 59 7.42 11.71 -0.86
N LEU A 60 7.06 11.19 0.32
CA LEU A 60 5.84 11.64 1.01
C LEU A 60 6.11 12.97 1.72
N SER A 61 5.24 13.94 1.49
CA SER A 61 5.27 15.21 2.23
C SER A 61 4.68 15.01 3.61
N LEU A 62 5.52 15.09 4.64
CA LEU A 62 5.05 15.22 6.01
C LEU A 62 4.63 16.69 6.21
N GLU A 63 3.34 16.91 6.42
CA GLU A 63 2.82 18.23 6.76
C GLU A 63 3.42 18.75 8.07
N ARG A 64 3.24 20.04 8.38
CA ARG A 64 3.73 20.64 9.65
C ARG A 64 3.25 19.89 10.90
N SER A 65 2.10 19.21 10.80
CA SER A 65 1.56 18.34 11.84
C SER A 65 2.38 17.07 12.09
N GLY A 66 3.20 16.64 11.11
CA GLY A 66 3.86 15.34 11.09
C GLY A 66 2.97 14.22 10.54
N THR A 67 1.92 14.57 9.80
CA THR A 67 1.00 13.61 9.18
C THR A 67 1.31 13.47 7.70
N ALA A 68 1.26 12.23 7.19
CA ALA A 68 1.24 11.93 5.76
C ALA A 68 0.18 10.86 5.49
N TYR A 69 -0.35 10.86 4.27
CA TYR A 69 -1.32 9.88 3.80
C TYR A 69 -1.04 9.53 2.34
N PHE A 70 -1.31 8.30 1.95
CA PHE A 70 -1.40 7.91 0.55
C PHE A 70 -2.36 6.74 0.38
N GLU A 71 -2.89 6.57 -0.83
CA GLU A 71 -3.73 5.43 -1.21
C GLU A 71 -3.19 4.74 -2.45
N VAL A 72 -3.48 3.46 -2.54
CA VAL A 72 -3.35 2.67 -3.76
C VAL A 72 -4.67 1.98 -4.04
N GLU A 73 -5.07 1.95 -5.30
CA GLU A 73 -6.24 1.18 -5.75
C GLU A 73 -5.82 -0.22 -6.17
N VAL A 74 -6.58 -1.23 -5.77
CA VAL A 74 -6.42 -2.60 -6.25
C VAL A 74 -7.04 -2.68 -7.64
N ALA A 75 -6.23 -2.48 -8.68
CA ALA A 75 -6.74 -2.50 -10.06
C ALA A 75 -7.22 -3.90 -10.50
N GLU A 76 -6.46 -4.95 -10.15
CA GLU A 76 -6.75 -6.33 -10.53
C GLU A 76 -6.26 -7.31 -9.45
N LEU A 77 -6.94 -8.46 -9.36
CA LEU A 77 -6.56 -9.61 -8.55
C LEU A 77 -6.50 -10.87 -9.43
N GLU A 78 -5.53 -11.74 -9.17
CA GLU A 78 -5.39 -13.04 -9.85
C GLU A 78 -6.45 -14.00 -9.29
N PRO A 79 -7.39 -14.50 -10.12
CA PRO A 79 -8.59 -15.19 -9.63
C PRO A 79 -8.32 -16.50 -8.87
N SER A 80 -7.20 -17.15 -9.16
CA SER A 80 -6.93 -18.54 -8.77
C SER A 80 -5.86 -18.70 -7.69
N ARG A 81 -5.28 -17.59 -7.19
CA ARG A 81 -4.19 -17.64 -6.22
C ARG A 81 -4.51 -16.89 -4.95
N SER A 82 -3.94 -17.35 -3.84
CA SER A 82 -3.98 -16.59 -2.60
C SER A 82 -3.12 -15.34 -2.76
N GLN A 83 -3.78 -14.18 -2.80
CA GLN A 83 -3.13 -12.90 -2.94
C GLN A 83 -3.23 -12.12 -1.64
N THR A 84 -2.12 -11.50 -1.28
CA THR A 84 -2.10 -10.61 -0.13
C THR A 84 -1.19 -9.44 -0.43
N MET A 85 -1.38 -8.36 0.30
CA MET A 85 -0.59 -7.15 0.18
C MET A 85 -0.10 -6.72 1.56
N ALA A 86 1.01 -6.00 1.55
CA ALA A 86 1.43 -5.19 2.68
C ALA A 86 1.62 -3.76 2.17
N ILE A 87 1.30 -2.79 3.01
CA ILE A 87 1.43 -1.36 2.76
C ILE A 87 2.23 -0.75 3.91
N GLY A 88 3.03 0.27 3.63
CA GLY A 88 3.87 0.87 4.65
C GLY A 88 4.78 1.96 4.13
N ILE A 89 5.78 2.29 4.93
CA ILE A 89 6.77 3.31 4.63
C ILE A 89 8.19 2.75 4.75
N VAL A 90 9.10 3.39 4.01
CA VAL A 90 10.54 3.23 4.17
C VAL A 90 11.16 4.60 4.47
N THR A 91 12.14 4.65 5.37
CA THR A 91 12.87 5.89 5.66
C THR A 91 13.97 6.19 4.64
N ALA A 92 14.39 5.17 3.89
CA ALA A 92 15.33 5.28 2.78
C ALA A 92 14.98 4.27 1.69
N LEU A 93 15.16 4.66 0.43
CA LEU A 93 15.00 3.73 -0.70
C LEU A 93 16.20 2.76 -0.75
N PRO A 94 16.00 1.52 -1.20
CA PRO A 94 17.10 0.64 -1.56
C PRO A 94 18.08 1.33 -2.53
N CYS A 95 19.38 1.22 -2.27
CA CYS A 95 20.41 1.84 -3.14
C CYS A 95 20.50 1.19 -4.53
N ALA A 96 20.02 -0.05 -4.68
CA ALA A 96 20.02 -0.75 -5.96
C ALA A 96 18.82 -0.34 -6.81
N LYS A 97 18.99 -0.28 -8.15
CA LYS A 97 17.90 -0.03 -9.11
C LYS A 97 16.75 -1.04 -9.00
N SER A 98 17.07 -2.27 -8.60
CA SER A 98 16.08 -3.30 -8.32
C SER A 98 16.00 -3.60 -6.83
N ALA A 99 14.77 -3.62 -6.32
CA ALA A 99 14.46 -4.14 -5.00
C ALA A 99 14.27 -5.66 -5.09
N ARG A 100 15.36 -6.42 -4.95
CA ARG A 100 15.37 -7.89 -4.92
C ARG A 100 14.85 -8.46 -3.60
N VAL A 101 13.66 -8.05 -3.21
CA VAL A 101 13.01 -8.47 -1.97
C VAL A 101 11.90 -9.46 -2.27
N GLU A 102 12.01 -10.66 -1.70
CA GLU A 102 10.97 -11.68 -1.86
C GLU A 102 9.66 -11.19 -1.23
N ARG A 103 9.73 -10.58 -0.04
CA ARG A 103 8.61 -9.94 0.65
C ARG A 103 9.01 -8.53 1.07
N ALA A 104 8.03 -7.62 1.13
CA ALA A 104 8.26 -6.25 1.59
C ALA A 104 8.95 -6.16 2.98
N ARG A 105 8.67 -7.08 3.91
CA ARG A 105 9.37 -7.11 5.22
C ARG A 105 10.87 -7.37 5.12
N ASP A 106 11.33 -7.99 4.03
CA ASP A 106 12.73 -8.34 3.83
C ASP A 106 13.57 -7.09 3.43
N LEU A 107 12.95 -5.90 3.27
CA LEU A 107 13.64 -4.61 3.11
C LEU A 107 14.48 -4.21 4.35
N GLY A 108 14.16 -4.75 5.53
CA GLY A 108 14.99 -4.59 6.72
C GLY A 108 14.82 -3.25 7.43
N GLU A 109 15.94 -2.68 7.89
CA GLU A 109 15.98 -1.48 8.73
C GLU A 109 15.35 -0.26 8.04
N GLY A 110 14.62 0.56 8.82
CA GLY A 110 13.92 1.73 8.28
C GLY A 110 12.60 1.41 7.57
N THR A 111 12.16 0.15 7.58
CA THR A 111 10.89 -0.29 6.98
C THR A 111 9.83 -0.51 8.05
N TYR A 112 8.65 0.07 7.85
CA TYR A 112 7.48 -0.10 8.71
C TYR A 112 6.27 -0.43 7.85
N ILE A 113 5.75 -1.65 7.94
CA ILE A 113 4.68 -2.14 7.07
C ILE A 113 3.60 -2.88 7.85
N ILE A 114 2.39 -2.90 7.29
CA ILE A 114 1.23 -3.59 7.78
C ILE A 114 0.61 -4.42 6.64
N GLY A 115 0.24 -5.67 6.91
CA GLY A 115 -0.54 -6.48 5.98
C GLY A 115 -0.13 -7.95 6.01
N TYR A 116 -0.27 -8.64 4.86
CA TYR A 116 -0.29 -10.10 4.68
C TYR A 116 -1.61 -10.76 5.14
N ASP A 117 -1.84 -12.06 4.82
CA ASP A 117 -3.13 -12.75 5.11
C ASP A 117 -3.43 -12.83 6.60
N LEU A 118 -2.44 -13.19 7.41
CA LEU A 118 -2.50 -13.06 8.86
C LEU A 118 -1.82 -11.74 9.19
N PRO A 119 -2.56 -10.61 9.23
CA PRO A 119 -1.91 -9.33 9.17
C PRO A 119 -1.09 -9.06 10.42
N LYS A 120 0.06 -8.46 10.19
CA LYS A 120 1.04 -8.15 11.22
C LYS A 120 1.62 -6.78 10.93
N VAL A 121 2.06 -6.14 12.00
CA VAL A 121 2.93 -4.97 11.93
C VAL A 121 4.37 -5.49 11.91
N PHE A 122 5.14 -5.05 10.92
CA PHE A 122 6.58 -5.27 10.88
C PHE A 122 7.29 -3.93 11.05
N ALA A 123 8.28 -3.90 11.94
CA ALA A 123 9.17 -2.76 12.13
C ALA A 123 10.61 -3.24 11.96
N ASN A 124 11.37 -2.56 11.10
CA ASN A 124 12.76 -2.92 10.78
C ASN A 124 12.90 -4.38 10.32
N GLY A 125 11.94 -4.85 9.52
CA GLY A 125 11.85 -6.23 9.02
C GLY A 125 11.50 -7.31 10.05
N LYS A 126 11.23 -6.94 11.31
CA LYS A 126 10.85 -7.87 12.38
C LYS A 126 9.36 -7.72 12.73
N GLU A 127 8.71 -8.82 13.07
CA GLU A 127 7.33 -8.80 13.57
C GLU A 127 7.28 -8.02 14.88
N ALA A 128 6.48 -6.96 14.91
CA ALA A 128 6.30 -6.08 16.07
C ALA A 128 4.97 -6.33 16.77
N ALA A 129 3.91 -6.61 16.00
CA ALA A 129 2.59 -6.92 16.53
C ALA A 129 1.77 -7.78 15.56
N LYS A 130 0.78 -8.49 16.09
CA LYS A 130 -0.25 -9.19 15.32
C LYS A 130 -1.51 -8.33 15.25
N ILE A 131 -2.21 -8.36 14.13
CA ILE A 131 -3.51 -7.72 13.95
C ILE A 131 -4.57 -8.81 13.97
N SER A 132 -5.69 -8.53 14.63
CA SER A 132 -6.79 -9.49 14.68
C SER A 132 -7.36 -9.68 13.27
N THR A 133 -7.57 -10.93 12.85
CA THR A 133 -8.22 -11.20 11.56
C THR A 133 -9.70 -10.79 11.53
N LYS A 134 -10.24 -10.30 12.65
CA LYS A 134 -11.57 -9.67 12.73
C LYS A 134 -11.53 -8.17 12.39
N GLU A 135 -10.36 -7.53 12.55
CA GLU A 135 -10.14 -6.12 12.24
C GLU A 135 -9.82 -5.97 10.76
N TRP A 136 -8.87 -6.78 10.28
CA TRP A 136 -8.50 -6.81 8.87
C TRP A 136 -8.01 -8.19 8.45
N ARG A 137 -8.39 -8.62 7.25
CA ARG A 137 -7.83 -9.80 6.58
C ARG A 137 -7.72 -9.58 5.07
N PRO A 138 -6.58 -9.04 4.59
CA PRO A 138 -6.40 -8.65 3.18
C PRO A 138 -6.81 -9.72 2.18
N LEU A 139 -6.37 -10.97 2.39
CA LEU A 139 -6.65 -12.09 1.48
C LEU A 139 -8.15 -12.38 1.31
N LYS A 140 -8.95 -12.15 2.36
CA LYS A 140 -10.39 -12.44 2.32
C LYS A 140 -11.23 -11.23 1.96
N GLU A 141 -10.76 -10.03 2.25
CA GLU A 141 -11.56 -8.80 2.14
C GLU A 141 -11.30 -8.03 0.86
N LEU A 142 -10.06 -7.99 0.35
CA LEU A 142 -9.71 -7.12 -0.79
C LEU A 142 -10.31 -7.60 -2.10
N ARG A 143 -10.80 -6.65 -2.89
CA ARG A 143 -11.39 -6.82 -4.22
C ARG A 143 -10.79 -5.82 -5.19
N ALA A 144 -10.91 -6.11 -6.48
CA ALA A 144 -10.60 -5.12 -7.51
C ALA A 144 -11.52 -3.90 -7.34
N GLY A 145 -10.95 -2.71 -7.40
CA GLY A 145 -11.60 -1.43 -7.12
C GLY A 145 -11.45 -0.93 -5.67
N ASP A 146 -11.00 -1.78 -4.73
CA ASP A 146 -10.78 -1.32 -3.35
C ASP A 146 -9.61 -0.34 -3.27
N ARG A 147 -9.76 0.71 -2.47
CA ARG A 147 -8.72 1.68 -2.14
C ARG A 147 -8.13 1.39 -0.78
N VAL A 148 -6.83 1.15 -0.73
CA VAL A 148 -6.10 0.89 0.50
C VAL A 148 -5.21 2.09 0.82
N GLY A 149 -5.59 2.79 1.87
CA GLY A 149 -4.90 3.96 2.39
C GLY A 149 -3.99 3.64 3.57
N LEU A 150 -2.91 4.40 3.70
CA LEU A 150 -2.06 4.41 4.89
C LEU A 150 -1.91 5.83 5.42
N LEU A 151 -2.36 6.05 6.66
CA LEU A 151 -2.09 7.26 7.43
C LEU A 151 -0.88 7.04 8.32
N VAL A 152 0.07 7.96 8.25
CA VAL A 152 1.30 7.98 9.05
C VAL A 152 1.26 9.18 9.98
N GLN A 153 1.40 8.92 11.28
CA GLN A 153 1.53 9.98 12.29
C GLN A 153 2.92 9.92 12.92
N ARG A 154 3.84 10.78 12.45
CA ARG A 154 5.25 10.74 12.86
C ARG A 154 5.49 10.96 14.35
N ARG A 155 4.66 11.79 15.01
CA ARG A 155 4.85 12.13 16.44
C ARG A 155 4.57 10.94 17.36
N SER A 156 3.51 10.19 17.07
CA SER A 156 3.12 8.98 17.81
C SER A 156 3.77 7.71 17.25
N MET A 157 4.35 7.79 16.05
CA MET A 157 4.77 6.63 15.25
C MET A 157 3.61 5.66 14.97
N GLU A 158 2.39 6.18 14.88
CA GLU A 158 1.20 5.39 14.55
C GLU A 158 1.05 5.24 13.03
N LEU A 159 0.70 4.03 12.62
CA LEU A 159 0.30 3.67 11.27
C LEU A 159 -1.14 3.17 11.30
N SER A 160 -2.02 3.80 10.53
CA SER A 160 -3.42 3.38 10.40
C SER A 160 -3.72 2.99 8.95
N VAL A 161 -4.33 1.83 8.75
CA VAL A 161 -4.79 1.38 7.43
C VAL A 161 -6.25 1.77 7.25
N PHE A 162 -6.59 2.24 6.06
CA PHE A 162 -7.96 2.51 5.64
C PHE A 162 -8.28 1.66 4.42
N VAL A 163 -9.47 1.07 4.36
CA VAL A 163 -9.98 0.42 3.15
C VAL A 163 -11.30 1.10 2.80
N ASN A 164 -11.37 1.70 1.62
CA ASN A 164 -12.54 2.44 1.13
C ASN A 164 -12.99 3.51 2.14
N GLY A 165 -12.03 4.25 2.70
CA GLY A 165 -12.25 5.28 3.73
C GLY A 165 -12.51 4.76 5.16
N VAL A 166 -12.63 3.45 5.37
CA VAL A 166 -12.91 2.86 6.70
C VAL A 166 -11.63 2.41 7.39
N LYS A 167 -11.37 2.90 8.60
CA LYS A 167 -10.22 2.49 9.42
C LYS A 167 -10.31 1.00 9.76
N LYS A 168 -9.21 0.29 9.54
CA LYS A 168 -9.02 -1.13 9.85
C LYS A 168 -8.20 -1.32 11.12
#